data_AF-A0A9D4Y4E0-F1
#
_entry.id   AF-A0A9D4Y4E0-F1
#
_cell.length_a   1.000
_cell.length_b   1.000
_cell.length_c   1.000
_cell.angle_alpha   90.00
_cell.angle_beta   90.00
_cell.angle_gamma   90.00
#
_symmetry.space_group_name_H-M   'P 1'
#
loop_
_entity.id
_entity.type
_entity.pdbx_description
1 polymer ?
#
loop_
_entity_poly.entity_id
_entity_poly.type
_entity_poly.pdbx_seq_one_letter_code
_entity_poly.pdbx_strand_id
1 'polypeptide(L)'
;MNHRSWCFLRSCSLRWLIIFEGHSSLPMDMIHKDEMSNVNPFTEDRNHVAQTNSKTSLEGFRPAPLEVLDHVKINVSPPETPLSTIKGLLTNAKSDQTYNKKELRKAEEQLSTAFTELYRKLRLLKQYSFLNLLAFTKIMKKYDKVSSRNASKAYRKMVDSSYIGSSDEVSRLMDRVEHAFIKHFANGNHRKGMSTLRPTAKKERHRTTFLLGVFTGCAIALIAALIILIHARNILYSEGRTRYMDNIFPLYSLFGYIVCHMIMYSVNTYLWRLFRINYPFIFGFKEGTELAYREVFLLSSGLAVLSLVAVLSNLDMEMDQRTKSFSALTELVPLGLIIFLLAITFCPFNIIYKSSRFFLIRCVFHTICAPLYKVHFTDSFMADQLTTQV
;
A
#
# COMPACT_ATOMS: atom_id res chain seq x y z
N MET A 1 -11.00 37.40 4.76
CA MET A 1 -10.11 36.32 4.29
C MET A 1 -10.97 35.21 3.70
N ASN A 2 -10.68 34.82 2.46
CA ASN A 2 -11.67 34.45 1.45
C ASN A 2 -12.30 33.04 1.56
N HIS A 3 -13.63 33.02 1.49
CA HIS A 3 -14.55 31.89 1.27
C HIS A 3 -14.36 31.17 -0.09
N ARG A 4 -13.40 31.61 -0.93
CA ARG A 4 -13.13 31.04 -2.27
C ARG A 4 -12.12 29.89 -2.27
N SER A 5 -11.30 29.72 -1.22
CA SER A 5 -10.33 28.61 -1.18
C SER A 5 -10.96 27.26 -0.82
N TRP A 6 -12.10 27.24 -0.13
CA TRP A 6 -12.80 26.03 0.28
C TRP A 6 -13.60 25.36 -0.85
N CYS A 7 -14.10 26.13 -1.82
CA CYS A 7 -14.74 25.56 -3.03
C CYS A 7 -13.75 24.89 -3.98
N PHE A 8 -12.46 25.24 -3.95
CA PHE A 8 -11.47 24.66 -4.85
C PHE A 8 -11.08 23.22 -4.46
N LEU A 9 -11.12 22.89 -3.16
CA LEU A 9 -10.85 21.53 -2.66
C LEU A 9 -12.05 20.57 -2.84
N ARG A 10 -13.29 21.06 -2.66
CA ARG A 10 -14.51 20.29 -3.00
C ARG A 10 -14.60 19.99 -4.51
N SER A 11 -14.21 20.94 -5.36
CA SER A 11 -14.10 20.70 -6.81
C SER A 11 -12.95 19.77 -7.16
N CYS A 12 -11.79 19.81 -6.49
CA CYS A 12 -10.69 18.89 -6.81
C CYS A 12 -11.01 17.43 -6.48
N SER A 13 -11.77 17.15 -5.42
CA SER A 13 -12.17 15.77 -5.07
C SER A 13 -13.15 15.16 -6.09
N LEU A 14 -14.19 15.91 -6.51
CA LEU A 14 -15.12 15.44 -7.54
C LEU A 14 -14.54 15.50 -8.97
N ARG A 15 -13.68 16.47 -9.28
CA ARG A 15 -13.08 16.61 -10.62
C ARG A 15 -11.96 15.60 -10.86
N TRP A 16 -11.34 15.06 -9.81
CA TRP A 16 -10.52 13.85 -9.90
C TRP A 16 -11.34 12.60 -10.21
N LEU A 17 -12.57 12.51 -9.69
CA LEU A 17 -13.47 11.39 -9.93
C LEU A 17 -13.94 11.33 -11.40
N ILE A 18 -14.26 12.48 -12.00
CA ILE A 18 -14.78 12.57 -13.39
C ILE A 18 -13.68 12.38 -14.45
N ILE A 19 -12.41 12.66 -14.14
CA ILE A 19 -11.29 12.42 -15.08
C ILE A 19 -10.95 10.92 -15.20
N PHE A 20 -11.43 10.07 -14.28
CA PHE A 20 -11.15 8.64 -14.27
C PHE A 20 -12.26 7.76 -14.88
N GLU A 21 -13.35 8.36 -15.37
CA GLU A 21 -14.51 7.65 -15.92
C GLU A 21 -14.25 7.03 -17.31
N GLY A 22 -13.03 7.10 -17.84
CA GLY A 22 -12.70 6.68 -19.20
C GLY A 22 -11.61 5.60 -19.35
N HIS A 23 -11.15 4.94 -18.30
CA HIS A 23 -10.03 3.97 -18.47
C HIS A 23 -10.16 2.68 -17.67
N SER A 24 -10.47 1.63 -18.45
CA SER A 24 -10.12 0.21 -18.31
C SER A 24 -9.39 -0.22 -17.02
N SER A 25 -10.04 -1.15 -16.35
CA SER A 25 -9.87 -1.59 -14.98
C SER A 25 -9.06 -2.90 -14.83
N LEU A 26 -7.72 -2.91 -14.72
CA LEU A 26 -6.96 -4.11 -14.23
C LEU A 26 -5.92 -3.90 -13.08
N PRO A 27 -5.86 -4.79 -12.05
CA PRO A 27 -4.95 -4.65 -10.89
C PRO A 27 -3.49 -4.51 -11.30
N MET A 28 -2.66 -3.75 -10.57
CA MET A 28 -1.21 -3.60 -10.87
C MET A 28 -0.47 -4.96 -10.95
N ASP A 29 -0.91 -5.96 -10.19
CA ASP A 29 -0.40 -7.34 -10.27
C ASP A 29 -0.98 -8.17 -11.44
N MET A 30 -2.16 -7.81 -11.97
CA MET A 30 -2.74 -8.44 -13.16
C MET A 30 -2.29 -7.76 -14.46
N ILE A 31 -2.04 -6.45 -14.46
CA ILE A 31 -1.36 -5.74 -15.56
C ILE A 31 -0.01 -6.43 -15.83
N HIS A 32 0.68 -6.87 -14.79
CA HIS A 32 1.94 -7.60 -14.91
C HIS A 32 1.82 -8.99 -15.59
N LYS A 33 0.63 -9.59 -15.65
CA LYS A 33 0.37 -10.86 -16.35
C LYS A 33 -0.38 -10.68 -17.68
N ASP A 34 -1.36 -9.79 -17.72
CA ASP A 34 -2.22 -9.56 -18.87
C ASP A 34 -1.57 -8.60 -19.90
N GLU A 35 -0.76 -7.62 -19.52
CA GLU A 35 0.00 -6.81 -20.50
C GLU A 35 1.30 -7.49 -20.94
N MET A 36 1.83 -8.44 -20.14
CA MET A 36 2.98 -9.24 -20.52
C MET A 36 2.63 -10.35 -21.54
N SER A 37 1.35 -10.69 -21.69
CA SER A 37 0.86 -11.58 -22.76
C SER A 37 0.34 -10.81 -23.99
N ASN A 38 -0.14 -9.57 -23.82
CA ASN A 38 -0.83 -8.82 -24.87
C ASN A 38 0.03 -7.75 -25.57
N VAL A 39 1.33 -7.67 -25.25
CA VAL A 39 2.30 -6.86 -25.99
C VAL A 39 3.44 -7.77 -26.45
N ASN A 40 3.18 -8.56 -27.49
CA ASN A 40 4.22 -9.02 -28.40
C ASN A 40 4.34 -7.97 -29.52
N PRO A 41 5.39 -7.12 -29.55
CA PRO A 41 5.64 -6.24 -30.69
C PRO A 41 6.51 -6.92 -31.75
N PHE A 42 6.53 -8.25 -31.81
CA PHE A 42 7.31 -9.00 -32.79
C PHE A 42 6.46 -10.07 -33.47
N THR A 43 5.75 -9.68 -34.51
CA THR A 43 5.41 -10.58 -35.61
C THR A 43 5.21 -9.79 -36.89
N GLU A 44 5.84 -10.32 -37.96
CA GLU A 44 5.68 -10.00 -39.38
C GLU A 44 6.26 -8.66 -39.88
N ASP A 45 7.47 -8.71 -40.43
CA ASP A 45 7.66 -8.68 -41.90
C ASP A 45 9.16 -8.81 -42.25
N ARG A 46 9.60 -9.98 -42.73
CA ARG A 46 10.86 -10.13 -43.49
C ARG A 46 10.78 -11.33 -44.43
N ASN A 47 10.30 -11.09 -45.64
CA ASN A 47 10.70 -11.84 -46.82
C ASN A 47 11.19 -10.84 -47.88
N HIS A 48 12.48 -10.94 -48.21
CA HIS A 48 13.14 -10.75 -49.52
C HIS A 48 14.61 -10.30 -49.38
N VAL A 49 15.49 -11.31 -49.36
CA VAL A 49 16.71 -11.49 -50.19
C VAL A 49 17.54 -10.25 -50.56
N ALA A 50 18.81 -10.26 -50.15
CA ALA A 50 19.95 -10.08 -51.07
C ALA A 50 21.25 -10.59 -50.41
N GLN A 51 21.80 -11.66 -50.99
CA GLN A 51 23.19 -12.08 -50.80
C GLN A 51 24.12 -11.02 -51.39
N THR A 52 25.13 -10.61 -50.64
CA THR A 52 26.37 -10.07 -51.23
C THR A 52 27.56 -10.64 -50.48
N ASN A 53 28.28 -11.51 -51.18
CA ASN A 53 29.64 -11.92 -50.88
C ASN A 53 30.58 -10.72 -51.09
N SER A 54 31.46 -10.44 -50.12
CA SER A 54 32.74 -9.80 -50.43
C SER A 54 33.81 -10.30 -49.47
N LYS A 55 34.67 -11.19 -50.00
CA LYS A 55 36.01 -11.49 -49.48
C LYS A 55 36.89 -10.26 -49.74
N THR A 56 37.63 -9.81 -48.73
CA THR A 56 38.87 -9.05 -48.94
C THR A 56 39.89 -9.46 -47.89
N SER A 57 41.12 -9.59 -48.36
CA SER A 57 42.26 -10.35 -47.87
C SER A 57 43.04 -9.71 -46.73
N LEU A 58 43.77 -10.56 -45.99
CA LEU A 58 44.93 -10.19 -45.17
C LEU A 58 45.98 -9.46 -46.01
N GLU A 59 46.62 -8.43 -45.45
CA GLU A 59 48.08 -8.36 -45.36
C GLU A 59 48.58 -7.19 -44.49
N GLY A 60 49.59 -7.48 -43.66
CA GLY A 60 50.68 -6.54 -43.40
C GLY A 60 50.62 -5.66 -42.15
N PHE A 61 51.02 -6.21 -40.98
CA PHE A 61 51.75 -5.41 -39.99
C PHE A 61 52.91 -6.23 -39.42
N ARG A 62 54.13 -5.92 -39.90
CA ARG A 62 55.41 -6.29 -39.27
C ARG A 62 55.64 -5.37 -38.06
N PRO A 63 56.06 -5.86 -36.89
CA PRO A 63 56.64 -5.01 -35.86
C PRO A 63 58.04 -4.53 -36.28
N ALA A 64 58.38 -3.29 -35.92
CA ALA A 64 59.69 -2.67 -36.10
C ALA A 64 60.76 -3.27 -35.15
N PRO A 65 62.07 -3.06 -35.40
CA PRO A 65 63.17 -3.80 -34.76
C PRO A 65 63.38 -3.44 -33.28
N LEU A 66 63.91 -4.41 -32.55
CA LEU A 66 63.93 -4.54 -31.08
C LEU A 66 65.17 -3.92 -30.39
N GLU A 67 65.70 -2.79 -30.85
CA GLU A 67 67.05 -2.35 -30.43
C GLU A 67 67.21 -0.92 -29.91
N VAL A 68 66.14 -0.23 -29.48
CA VAL A 68 66.25 1.15 -28.92
C VAL A 68 65.46 1.35 -27.62
N LEU A 69 65.21 0.30 -26.83
CA LEU A 69 64.46 0.41 -25.57
C LEU A 69 65.20 -0.11 -24.33
N ASP A 70 66.53 -0.20 -24.38
CA ASP A 70 67.31 -0.77 -23.28
C ASP A 70 67.66 0.23 -22.16
N HIS A 71 67.22 1.50 -22.26
CA HIS A 71 67.65 2.55 -21.32
C HIS A 71 66.54 3.43 -20.72
N VAL A 72 65.28 3.02 -20.73
CA VAL A 72 64.23 3.75 -19.97
C VAL A 72 63.36 2.79 -19.17
N LYS A 73 63.64 2.71 -17.86
CA LYS A 73 62.86 1.97 -16.88
C LYS A 73 61.60 2.76 -16.53
N ILE A 74 60.55 2.64 -17.36
CA ILE A 74 59.22 3.20 -17.05
C ILE A 74 58.45 2.16 -16.26
N ASN A 75 58.33 2.36 -14.94
CA ASN A 75 57.38 1.63 -14.10
C ASN A 75 55.95 2.05 -14.48
N VAL A 76 55.34 1.34 -15.44
CA VAL A 76 53.90 1.46 -15.73
C VAL A 76 53.17 0.47 -14.82
N SER A 77 52.58 0.97 -13.74
CA SER A 77 51.54 0.26 -12.99
C SER A 77 50.30 0.10 -13.89
N PRO A 78 49.73 -1.11 -14.05
CA PRO A 78 48.49 -1.31 -14.80
C PRO A 78 47.31 -0.66 -14.06
N PRO A 79 46.27 -0.18 -14.77
CA PRO A 79 45.08 0.38 -14.13
C PRO A 79 44.37 -0.71 -13.32
N GLU A 80 44.18 -0.45 -12.03
CA GLU A 80 43.51 -1.36 -11.10
C GLU A 80 42.10 -1.66 -11.57
N THR A 81 41.87 -2.87 -12.07
CA THR A 81 40.54 -3.39 -12.33
C THR A 81 39.88 -3.63 -10.97
N PRO A 82 38.60 -3.25 -10.72
CA PRO A 82 37.96 -3.45 -9.42
C PRO A 82 37.98 -4.91 -8.94
N LEU A 83 38.11 -5.86 -9.88
CA LEU A 83 38.33 -7.28 -9.60
C LEU A 83 39.68 -7.58 -8.93
N SER A 84 40.78 -6.89 -9.27
CA SER A 84 42.08 -7.11 -8.62
C SER A 84 42.11 -6.53 -7.22
N THR A 85 41.44 -5.41 -6.98
CA THR A 85 41.29 -4.82 -5.64
C THR A 85 40.43 -5.71 -4.74
N ILE A 86 39.32 -6.27 -5.26
CA ILE A 86 38.49 -7.25 -4.53
C ILE A 86 39.26 -8.55 -4.27
N LYS A 87 40.01 -9.05 -5.26
CA LYS A 87 40.81 -10.27 -5.13
C LYS A 87 41.96 -10.09 -4.15
N GLY A 88 42.61 -8.92 -4.16
CA GLY A 88 43.66 -8.52 -3.21
C GLY A 88 43.14 -8.39 -1.76
N LEU A 89 41.94 -7.85 -1.58
CA LEU A 89 41.27 -7.79 -0.28
C LEU A 89 40.86 -9.17 0.23
N LEU A 90 40.40 -10.07 -0.66
CA LEU A 90 40.06 -11.45 -0.33
C LEU A 90 41.28 -12.30 0.02
N THR A 91 42.42 -12.10 -0.65
CA THR A 91 43.67 -12.84 -0.35
C THR A 91 44.35 -12.39 0.94
N ASN A 92 44.11 -11.16 1.40
CA ASN A 92 44.61 -10.66 2.69
C ASN A 92 43.72 -11.02 3.89
N ALA A 93 42.55 -11.65 3.65
CA ALA A 93 41.73 -12.21 4.71
C ALA A 93 42.33 -13.56 5.16
N LYS A 94 43.12 -13.50 6.24
CA LYS A 94 43.81 -14.62 6.90
C LYS A 94 43.00 -15.93 6.92
N SER A 95 43.65 -17.01 6.52
CA SER A 95 43.10 -18.35 6.29
C SER A 95 42.85 -19.21 7.54
N ASP A 96 42.79 -18.65 8.75
CA ASP A 96 42.49 -19.40 9.99
C ASP A 96 41.54 -18.63 10.92
N GLN A 97 40.42 -18.14 10.38
CA GLN A 97 39.31 -17.67 11.20
C GLN A 97 38.28 -18.79 11.35
N THR A 98 38.24 -19.42 12.53
CA THR A 98 37.13 -20.30 12.92
C THR A 98 35.88 -19.43 13.08
N TYR A 99 35.16 -19.18 11.98
CA TYR A 99 33.97 -18.35 12.02
C TYR A 99 32.95 -18.98 12.98
N ASN A 100 32.52 -18.20 13.97
CA ASN A 100 31.47 -18.62 14.88
C ASN A 100 30.19 -18.82 14.05
N LYS A 101 29.55 -19.99 14.18
CA LYS A 101 28.30 -20.35 13.48
C LYS A 101 27.21 -19.27 13.63
N LYS A 102 27.21 -18.53 14.74
CA LYS A 102 26.31 -17.38 14.96
C LYS A 102 26.61 -16.20 14.04
N GLU A 103 27.88 -15.87 13.83
CA GLU A 103 28.31 -14.78 12.93
C GLU A 103 28.03 -15.13 11.46
N LEU A 104 28.25 -16.38 11.06
CA LEU A 104 27.87 -16.85 9.72
C LEU A 104 26.37 -16.74 9.47
N ARG A 105 25.55 -17.18 10.43
CA ARG A 105 24.09 -17.06 10.32
C ARG A 105 23.64 -15.60 10.24
N LYS A 106 24.26 -14.72 11.02
CA LYS A 106 24.00 -13.28 10.98
C LYS A 106 24.37 -12.66 9.62
N ALA A 107 25.53 -13.02 9.07
CA ALA A 107 25.96 -12.57 7.74
C ALA A 107 25.02 -13.08 6.64
N GLU A 108 24.55 -14.32 6.74
CA GLU A 108 23.57 -14.91 5.82
C GLU A 108 22.22 -14.18 5.89
N GLU A 109 21.71 -13.88 7.09
CA GLU A 109 20.48 -13.10 7.31
C GLU A 109 20.60 -11.67 6.74
N GLN A 110 21.75 -11.01 6.94
CA GLN A 110 22.03 -9.69 6.38
C GLN A 110 22.09 -9.73 4.85
N LEU A 111 22.74 -10.74 4.27
CA LEU A 111 22.84 -10.91 2.83
C LEU A 111 21.46 -11.19 2.22
N SER A 112 20.66 -12.05 2.83
CA SER A 112 19.27 -12.33 2.41
C SER A 112 18.41 -11.06 2.41
N THR A 113 18.57 -10.23 3.44
CA THR A 113 17.90 -8.93 3.54
C THR A 113 18.36 -7.97 2.43
N ALA A 114 19.66 -7.88 2.18
CA ALA A 114 20.23 -7.03 1.14
C ALA A 114 19.78 -7.46 -0.27
N PHE A 115 19.71 -8.76 -0.55
CA PHE A 115 19.17 -9.29 -1.81
C PHE A 115 17.68 -8.94 -1.98
N THR A 116 16.89 -9.05 -0.91
CA THR A 116 15.47 -8.69 -0.92
C THR A 116 15.29 -7.19 -1.21
N GLU A 117 16.10 -6.33 -0.60
CA GLU A 117 16.04 -4.89 -0.82
C GLU A 117 16.53 -4.49 -2.22
N LEU A 118 17.62 -5.09 -2.71
CA LEU A 118 18.11 -4.91 -4.07
C LEU A 118 17.03 -5.26 -5.10
N TYR A 119 16.40 -6.43 -4.93
CA TYR A 119 15.32 -6.88 -5.80
C TYR A 119 14.12 -5.93 -5.77
N ARG A 120 13.75 -5.41 -4.59
CA ARG A 120 12.70 -4.37 -4.47
C ARG A 120 13.07 -3.11 -5.23
N LYS A 121 14.31 -2.62 -5.11
CA LYS A 121 14.79 -1.43 -5.83
C LYS A 121 14.82 -1.62 -7.35
N LEU A 122 15.26 -2.78 -7.83
CA LEU A 122 15.23 -3.12 -9.26
C LEU A 122 13.80 -3.10 -9.82
N ARG A 123 12.83 -3.64 -9.06
CA ARG A 123 11.42 -3.58 -9.44
C ARG A 123 10.89 -2.15 -9.53
N LEU A 124 11.20 -1.32 -8.52
CA LEU A 124 10.81 0.10 -8.54
C LEU A 124 11.41 0.83 -9.75
N LEU A 125 12.67 0.55 -10.09
CA LEU A 125 13.33 1.13 -11.26
C LEU A 125 12.68 0.70 -12.57
N LYS A 126 12.34 -0.60 -12.71
CA LYS A 126 11.60 -1.12 -13.87
C LYS A 126 10.23 -0.43 -14.00
N GLN A 127 9.51 -0.29 -12.90
CA GLN A 127 8.21 0.38 -12.87
C GLN A 127 8.33 1.87 -13.20
N TYR A 128 9.36 2.54 -12.71
CA TYR A 128 9.66 3.94 -13.04
C TYR A 128 9.87 4.11 -14.55
N SER A 129 10.74 3.29 -15.16
CA SER A 129 10.98 3.36 -16.61
C SER A 129 9.67 3.18 -17.40
N PHE A 130 8.90 2.13 -17.08
CA PHE A 130 7.63 1.84 -17.73
C PHE A 130 6.62 3.00 -17.60
N LEU A 131 6.45 3.55 -16.40
CA LEU A 131 5.48 4.61 -16.16
C LEU A 131 5.86 5.91 -16.91
N ASN A 132 7.15 6.23 -16.98
CA ASN A 132 7.63 7.38 -17.74
C ASN A 132 7.46 7.19 -19.24
N LEU A 133 7.75 6.00 -19.79
CA LEU A 133 7.53 5.70 -21.21
C LEU A 133 6.04 5.79 -21.58
N LEU A 134 5.17 5.30 -20.70
CA LEU A 134 3.72 5.41 -20.84
C LEU A 134 3.26 6.88 -20.78
N ALA A 135 3.77 7.66 -19.82
CA ALA A 135 3.45 9.07 -19.69
C ALA A 135 3.89 9.86 -20.94
N PHE A 136 5.09 9.58 -21.46
CA PHE A 136 5.60 10.16 -22.71
C PHE A 136 4.68 9.85 -23.89
N THR A 137 4.27 8.59 -24.03
CA THR A 137 3.34 8.17 -25.08
C THR A 137 2.00 8.91 -24.97
N LYS A 138 1.47 9.08 -23.75
CA LYS A 138 0.19 9.77 -23.51
C LYS A 138 0.27 11.27 -23.80
N ILE A 139 1.33 11.95 -23.35
CA ILE A 139 1.49 13.39 -23.60
C ILE A 139 1.70 13.67 -25.08
N MET A 140 2.46 12.83 -25.79
CA MET A 140 2.66 12.98 -27.23
C MET A 140 1.38 12.74 -28.02
N LYS A 141 0.55 11.75 -27.66
CA LYS A 141 -0.77 11.57 -28.26
C LYS A 141 -1.68 12.78 -28.04
N LYS A 142 -1.64 13.38 -26.84
CA LYS A 142 -2.40 14.59 -26.53
C LYS A 142 -1.89 15.79 -27.33
N TYR A 143 -0.57 15.93 -27.48
CA TYR A 143 0.07 16.95 -28.31
C TYR A 143 -0.40 16.85 -29.76
N ASP A 144 -0.34 15.66 -30.36
CA ASP A 144 -0.77 15.47 -31.75
C ASP A 144 -2.24 15.82 -31.94
N LYS A 145 -3.11 15.47 -30.96
CA LYS A 145 -4.54 15.79 -31.01
C LYS A 145 -4.83 17.29 -30.92
N VAL A 146 -4.08 18.03 -30.09
CA VAL A 146 -4.30 19.47 -29.87
C VAL A 146 -3.65 20.32 -30.96
N SER A 147 -2.46 19.94 -31.42
CA SER A 147 -1.70 20.69 -32.41
C SER A 147 -2.03 20.30 -33.86
N SER A 148 -2.77 19.20 -34.06
CA SER A 148 -3.01 18.58 -35.36
C SER A 148 -1.72 18.29 -36.16
N ARG A 149 -0.60 18.11 -35.45
CA ARG A 149 0.71 17.75 -36.01
C ARG A 149 1.01 16.29 -35.68
N ASN A 150 1.51 15.52 -36.65
CA ASN A 150 1.87 14.11 -36.46
C ASN A 150 3.31 13.92 -35.92
N ALA A 151 3.65 14.62 -34.83
CA ALA A 151 5.01 14.61 -34.28
C ALA A 151 5.28 13.39 -33.39
N SER A 152 4.25 12.76 -32.80
CA SER A 152 4.41 11.65 -31.86
C SER A 152 5.20 10.47 -32.41
N LYS A 153 5.09 10.17 -33.71
CA LYS A 153 5.82 9.06 -34.34
C LYS A 153 7.34 9.25 -34.28
N ALA A 154 7.83 10.45 -34.61
CA ALA A 154 9.26 10.74 -34.61
C ALA A 154 9.84 10.73 -33.19
N TYR A 155 9.15 11.37 -32.25
CA TYR A 155 9.56 11.42 -30.85
C TYR A 155 9.48 10.06 -30.16
N ARG A 156 8.46 9.26 -30.45
CA ARG A 156 8.35 7.89 -29.92
C ARG A 156 9.49 7.02 -30.42
N LYS A 157 9.83 7.09 -31.72
CA LYS A 157 10.98 6.36 -32.28
C LYS A 157 12.30 6.75 -31.59
N MET A 158 12.48 8.05 -31.31
CA MET A 158 13.64 8.54 -30.58
C MET A 158 13.70 7.98 -29.15
N VAL A 159 12.58 7.99 -28.42
CA VAL A 159 12.53 7.45 -27.05
C VAL A 159 12.66 5.93 -27.02
N ASP A 160 12.07 5.21 -27.98
CA ASP A 160 12.21 3.75 -28.10
C ASP A 160 13.68 3.37 -28.38
N SER A 161 14.41 4.19 -29.14
CA SER A 161 15.85 4.00 -29.37
C SER A 161 16.75 4.46 -28.21
N SER A 162 16.18 5.14 -27.21
CA SER A 162 16.94 5.60 -26.06
C SER A 162 17.22 4.45 -25.08
N TYR A 163 18.16 4.64 -24.17
CA TYR A 163 18.49 3.67 -23.13
C TYR A 163 17.27 3.28 -22.27
N ILE A 164 16.35 4.21 -22.02
CA ILE A 164 15.14 3.94 -21.20
C ILE A 164 14.18 2.99 -21.93
N GLY A 165 14.06 3.11 -23.25
CA GLY A 165 13.14 2.30 -24.06
C GLY A 165 13.72 0.96 -24.53
N SER A 166 15.04 0.89 -24.72
CA SER A 166 15.71 -0.28 -25.32
C SER A 166 16.50 -1.15 -24.34
N SER A 167 16.77 -0.68 -23.11
CA SER A 167 17.60 -1.40 -22.16
C SER A 167 16.83 -2.50 -21.43
N ASP A 168 17.25 -3.75 -21.65
CA ASP A 168 16.82 -4.92 -20.89
C ASP A 168 17.70 -5.20 -19.66
N GLU A 169 18.67 -4.34 -19.36
CA GLU A 169 19.66 -4.61 -18.30
C GLU A 169 19.02 -4.80 -16.92
N VAL A 170 18.02 -3.97 -16.58
CA VAL A 170 17.29 -4.08 -15.32
C VAL A 170 16.55 -5.42 -15.22
N SER A 171 15.92 -5.86 -16.31
CA SER A 171 15.23 -7.15 -16.35
C SER A 171 16.22 -8.31 -16.21
N ARG A 172 17.34 -8.29 -16.96
CA ARG A 172 18.38 -9.31 -16.87
C ARG A 172 19.03 -9.38 -15.48
N LEU A 173 19.27 -8.23 -14.86
CA LEU A 173 19.82 -8.17 -13.51
C LEU A 173 18.83 -8.72 -12.48
N MET A 174 17.55 -8.39 -12.63
CA MET A 174 16.48 -8.93 -11.80
C MET A 174 16.43 -10.46 -11.89
N ASP A 175 16.50 -11.04 -13.09
CA ASP A 175 16.53 -12.49 -13.28
C ASP A 175 17.76 -13.14 -12.61
N ARG A 176 18.93 -12.52 -12.72
CA ARG A 176 20.16 -13.01 -12.05
C ARG A 176 20.02 -13.01 -10.53
N VAL A 177 19.44 -11.96 -9.98
CA VAL A 177 19.17 -11.85 -8.53
C VAL A 177 18.20 -12.94 -8.07
N GLU A 178 17.13 -13.20 -8.84
CA GLU A 178 16.18 -14.28 -8.55
C GLU A 178 16.86 -15.65 -8.54
N HIS A 179 17.61 -15.97 -9.58
CA HIS A 179 18.31 -17.26 -9.69
C HIS A 179 19.34 -17.45 -8.57
N ALA A 180 20.15 -16.42 -8.28
CA ALA A 180 21.11 -16.47 -7.19
C ALA A 180 20.42 -16.66 -5.83
N PHE A 181 19.33 -15.94 -5.58
CA PHE A 181 18.62 -16.03 -4.31
C PHE A 181 17.95 -17.39 -4.11
N ILE A 182 17.28 -17.91 -5.13
CA ILE A 182 16.61 -19.20 -5.08
C ILE A 182 17.62 -20.33 -4.86
N LYS A 183 18.76 -20.26 -5.54
CA LYS A 183 19.83 -21.25 -5.42
C LYS A 183 20.46 -21.25 -4.02
N HIS A 184 20.80 -20.08 -3.48
CA HIS A 184 21.60 -19.98 -2.25
C HIS A 184 20.77 -19.91 -0.96
N PHE A 185 19.57 -19.31 -0.99
CA PHE A 185 18.75 -19.12 0.23
C PHE A 185 17.46 -19.95 0.27
N ALA A 186 16.99 -20.45 -0.89
CA ALA A 186 15.76 -21.23 -0.96
C ALA A 186 15.98 -22.72 -1.28
N ASN A 187 17.24 -23.19 -1.32
CA ASN A 187 17.60 -24.58 -1.68
C ASN A 187 16.94 -25.05 -2.99
N GLY A 188 16.84 -24.16 -3.99
CA GLY A 188 16.20 -24.47 -5.28
C GLY A 188 14.67 -24.41 -5.27
N ASN A 189 14.02 -24.15 -4.13
CA ASN A 189 12.57 -24.01 -4.07
C ASN A 189 12.14 -22.63 -4.60
N HIS A 190 11.74 -22.59 -5.88
CA HIS A 190 11.31 -21.38 -6.56
C HIS A 190 10.15 -20.67 -5.84
N ARG A 191 9.15 -21.41 -5.35
CA ARG A 191 7.98 -20.83 -4.66
C ARG A 191 8.40 -20.13 -3.36
N LYS A 192 9.26 -20.78 -2.57
CA LYS A 192 9.77 -20.21 -1.32
C LYS A 192 10.64 -18.98 -1.59
N GLY A 193 11.60 -19.07 -2.52
CA GLY A 193 12.46 -17.95 -2.87
C GLY A 193 11.70 -16.74 -3.42
N MET A 194 10.76 -16.99 -4.34
CA MET A 194 9.92 -15.93 -4.91
C MET A 194 8.98 -15.31 -3.87
N SER A 195 8.46 -16.09 -2.92
CA SER A 195 7.63 -15.54 -1.84
C SER A 195 8.40 -14.62 -0.89
N THR A 196 9.71 -14.84 -0.72
CA THR A 196 10.59 -14.00 0.08
C THR A 196 11.01 -12.74 -0.69
N LEU A 197 11.38 -12.86 -1.97
CA LEU A 197 11.76 -11.73 -2.82
C LEU A 197 10.58 -10.82 -3.16
N ARG A 198 9.41 -11.42 -3.41
CA ARG A 198 8.14 -10.76 -3.65
C ARG A 198 7.21 -11.08 -2.48
N PRO A 199 7.29 -10.34 -1.36
CA PRO A 199 6.24 -10.39 -0.37
C PRO A 199 4.94 -9.99 -1.09
N THR A 200 4.06 -10.98 -1.27
CA THR A 200 2.77 -10.76 -1.91
C THR A 200 1.89 -9.96 -0.96
N ALA A 201 1.02 -9.11 -1.51
CA ALA A 201 0.05 -8.37 -0.72
C ALA A 201 -0.68 -9.33 0.24
N LYS A 202 -0.81 -8.92 1.51
CA LYS A 202 -1.34 -9.71 2.63
C LYS A 202 -2.56 -10.51 2.16
N LYS A 203 -2.42 -11.84 2.04
CA LYS A 203 -3.52 -12.71 1.61
C LYS A 203 -4.69 -12.53 2.56
N GLU A 204 -5.87 -12.23 2.01
CA GLU A 204 -7.07 -12.00 2.80
C GLU A 204 -7.35 -13.23 3.68
N ARG A 205 -7.58 -12.99 4.97
CA ARG A 205 -7.78 -14.07 5.94
C ARG A 205 -9.25 -14.50 5.87
N HIS A 206 -9.54 -15.72 5.42
CA HIS A 206 -10.92 -16.25 5.33
C HIS A 206 -11.75 -16.11 6.63
N ARG A 207 -11.07 -16.10 7.79
CA ARG A 207 -11.71 -15.85 9.09
C ARG A 207 -12.32 -14.45 9.22
N THR A 208 -11.70 -13.41 8.63
CA THR A 208 -12.22 -12.04 8.74
C THR A 208 -13.50 -11.86 7.94
N THR A 209 -13.59 -12.45 6.74
CA THR A 209 -14.82 -12.43 5.93
C THR A 209 -15.97 -13.16 6.60
N PHE A 210 -15.68 -14.31 7.22
CA PHE A 210 -16.70 -15.08 7.94
C PHE A 210 -17.21 -14.30 9.17
N LEU A 211 -16.30 -13.85 10.05
CA LEU A 211 -16.68 -13.08 11.23
C LEU A 211 -17.44 -11.81 10.87
N LEU A 212 -17.03 -11.16 9.78
CA LEU A 212 -17.71 -9.97 9.31
C LEU A 212 -19.16 -10.25 8.95
N GLY A 213 -19.44 -11.35 8.24
CA GLY A 213 -20.81 -11.77 7.95
C GLY A 213 -21.63 -12.05 9.21
N VAL A 214 -21.03 -12.71 10.20
CA VAL A 214 -21.69 -13.00 11.49
C VAL A 214 -22.03 -11.72 12.25
N PHE A 215 -21.09 -10.80 12.42
CA PHE A 215 -21.33 -9.55 13.15
C PHE A 215 -22.30 -8.62 12.43
N THR A 216 -22.22 -8.51 11.11
CA THR A 216 -23.17 -7.70 10.33
C THR A 216 -24.58 -8.28 10.37
N GLY A 217 -24.73 -9.60 10.20
CA GLY A 217 -26.02 -10.28 10.35
C GLY A 217 -26.60 -10.12 11.76
N CYS A 218 -25.77 -10.26 12.79
CA CYS A 218 -26.16 -10.03 14.18
C CYS A 218 -26.60 -8.57 14.42
N ALA A 219 -25.87 -7.58 13.90
CA ALA A 219 -26.25 -6.18 14.02
C ALA A 219 -27.62 -5.90 13.39
N ILE A 220 -27.89 -6.44 12.18
CA ILE A 220 -29.19 -6.30 11.51
C ILE A 220 -30.31 -6.94 12.34
N ALA A 221 -30.09 -8.14 12.89
CA ALA A 221 -31.07 -8.81 13.74
C ALA A 221 -31.36 -8.03 15.03
N LEU A 222 -30.33 -7.45 15.65
CA LEU A 222 -30.48 -6.62 16.86
C LEU A 222 -31.19 -5.29 16.56
N ILE A 223 -30.95 -4.68 15.39
CA ILE A 223 -31.70 -3.50 14.94
C ILE A 223 -33.19 -3.86 14.77
N ALA A 224 -33.50 -4.98 14.14
CA ALA A 224 -34.88 -5.45 14.00
C ALA A 224 -35.53 -5.72 15.37
N ALA A 225 -34.80 -6.37 16.29
CA ALA A 225 -35.27 -6.58 17.66
C ALA A 225 -35.53 -5.26 18.41
N LEU A 226 -34.65 -4.27 18.25
CA LEU A 226 -34.82 -2.94 18.83
C LEU A 226 -36.06 -2.23 18.28
N ILE A 227 -36.29 -2.29 16.97
CA ILE A 227 -37.49 -1.71 16.33
C ILE A 227 -38.76 -2.39 16.87
N ILE A 228 -38.78 -3.72 16.95
CA ILE A 228 -39.90 -4.48 17.48
C ILE A 228 -40.16 -4.10 18.94
N LEU A 229 -39.12 -4.01 19.76
CA LEU A 229 -39.23 -3.64 21.18
C LEU A 229 -39.82 -2.23 21.36
N ILE A 230 -39.34 -1.26 20.58
CA ILE A 230 -39.85 0.13 20.59
C ILE A 230 -41.35 0.16 20.24
N HIS A 231 -41.76 -0.55 19.18
CA HIS A 231 -43.16 -0.59 18.73
C HIS A 231 -44.06 -1.36 19.70
N ALA A 232 -43.66 -2.56 20.13
CA ALA A 232 -44.44 -3.42 21.01
C ALA A 232 -44.67 -2.81 22.40
N ARG A 233 -43.78 -1.91 22.84
CA ARG A 233 -43.83 -1.31 24.17
C ARG A 233 -44.24 0.15 24.18
N ASN A 234 -44.51 0.76 23.02
CA ASN A 234 -44.89 2.18 22.90
C ASN A 234 -44.01 3.10 23.77
N ILE A 235 -42.70 2.84 23.80
CA ILE A 235 -41.72 3.57 24.64
C ILE A 235 -41.77 5.08 24.35
N LEU A 236 -42.09 5.44 23.11
CA LEU A 236 -42.28 6.81 22.68
C LEU A 236 -43.51 7.50 23.31
N TYR A 237 -44.38 6.81 24.03
CA TYR A 237 -45.62 7.37 24.60
C TYR A 237 -45.73 7.29 26.14
N SER A 238 -44.75 6.71 26.85
CA SER A 238 -44.79 6.56 28.32
C SER A 238 -44.28 7.78 29.10
N GLU A 239 -44.66 7.90 30.39
CA GLU A 239 -44.28 9.01 31.29
C GLU A 239 -42.76 9.15 31.52
N GLY A 240 -41.98 8.08 31.31
CA GLY A 240 -40.51 8.09 31.45
C GLY A 240 -39.73 8.63 30.25
N ARG A 241 -40.42 9.04 29.18
CA ARG A 241 -39.83 9.46 27.89
C ARG A 241 -38.79 10.56 28.04
N THR A 242 -39.11 11.61 28.80
CA THR A 242 -38.28 12.83 28.89
C THR A 242 -36.90 12.52 29.45
N ARG A 243 -36.82 11.83 30.58
CA ARG A 243 -35.54 11.46 31.21
C ARG A 243 -34.69 10.53 30.33
N TYR A 244 -35.32 9.60 29.61
CA TYR A 244 -34.63 8.69 28.70
C TYR A 244 -34.13 9.40 27.43
N MET A 245 -34.95 10.25 26.82
CA MET A 245 -34.60 11.03 25.63
C MET A 245 -33.54 12.10 25.90
N ASP A 246 -33.52 12.68 27.10
CA ASP A 246 -32.58 13.77 27.42
C ASP A 246 -31.19 13.25 27.83
N ASN A 247 -31.12 12.12 28.56
CA ASN A 247 -29.86 11.63 29.10
C ASN A 247 -29.30 10.40 28.37
N ILE A 248 -30.15 9.41 28.09
CA ILE A 248 -29.72 8.09 27.63
C ILE A 248 -29.60 8.04 26.10
N PHE A 249 -30.56 8.64 25.40
CA PHE A 249 -30.57 8.66 23.94
C PHE A 249 -29.35 9.38 23.33
N PRO A 250 -28.88 10.56 23.81
CA PRO A 250 -27.71 11.21 23.25
C PRO A 250 -26.42 10.40 23.46
N LEU A 251 -26.29 9.75 24.62
CA LEU A 251 -25.16 8.84 24.92
C LEU A 251 -25.12 7.66 23.93
N TYR A 252 -26.25 7.03 23.65
CA TYR A 252 -26.31 5.94 22.66
C TYR A 252 -26.21 6.41 21.22
N SER A 253 -26.72 7.60 20.92
CA SER A 253 -26.57 8.27 19.62
C SER A 253 -25.10 8.51 19.29
N LEU A 254 -24.27 8.91 20.28
CA LEU A 254 -22.82 9.05 20.11
C LEU A 254 -22.16 7.76 19.60
N PHE A 255 -22.49 6.60 20.18
CA PHE A 255 -21.98 5.32 19.68
C PHE A 255 -22.47 5.02 18.27
N GLY A 256 -23.73 5.34 17.97
CA GLY A 256 -24.29 5.26 16.62
C GLY A 256 -23.48 6.09 15.61
N TYR A 257 -23.15 7.35 15.95
CA TYR A 257 -22.31 8.21 15.12
C TYR A 257 -20.90 7.63 14.92
N ILE A 258 -20.26 7.10 15.97
CA ILE A 258 -18.94 6.45 15.86
C ILE A 258 -19.00 5.24 14.92
N VAL A 259 -20.04 4.40 15.04
CA VAL A 259 -20.25 3.24 14.16
C VAL A 259 -20.46 3.70 12.71
N CYS A 260 -21.31 4.70 12.48
CA CYS A 260 -21.56 5.28 11.17
C CYS A 260 -20.28 5.85 10.55
N HIS A 261 -19.47 6.59 11.32
CA HIS A 261 -18.17 7.10 10.88
C HIS A 261 -17.25 5.97 10.42
N MET A 262 -17.13 4.91 11.22
CA MET A 262 -16.28 3.76 10.90
C MET A 262 -16.77 3.01 9.65
N ILE A 263 -18.09 2.90 9.45
CA ILE A 263 -18.68 2.32 8.24
C ILE A 263 -18.36 3.19 7.01
N MET A 264 -18.59 4.50 7.08
CA MET A 264 -18.26 5.43 5.99
C MET A 264 -16.78 5.38 5.63
N TYR A 265 -15.89 5.36 6.63
CA TYR A 265 -14.46 5.19 6.40
C TYR A 265 -14.13 3.83 5.74
N SER A 266 -14.82 2.75 6.13
CA SER A 266 -14.71 1.45 5.46
C SER A 266 -15.14 1.52 3.99
N VAL A 267 -16.21 2.24 3.68
CA VAL A 267 -16.68 2.46 2.30
C VAL A 267 -15.67 3.30 1.52
N ASN A 268 -15.11 4.36 2.10
CA ASN A 268 -14.08 5.18 1.47
C ASN A 268 -12.84 4.34 1.09
N THR A 269 -12.34 3.52 2.02
CA THR A 269 -11.21 2.62 1.75
C THR A 269 -11.55 1.54 0.71
N TYR A 270 -12.80 1.06 0.68
CA TYR A 270 -13.28 0.16 -0.36
C TYR A 270 -13.29 0.83 -1.74
N LEU A 271 -13.84 2.04 -1.85
CA LEU A 271 -13.88 2.81 -3.10
C LEU A 271 -12.47 3.13 -3.61
N TRP A 272 -11.55 3.54 -2.73
CA TRP A 272 -10.15 3.75 -3.12
C TRP A 272 -9.51 2.48 -3.67
N ARG A 273 -9.83 1.31 -3.10
CA ARG A 273 -9.35 0.03 -3.62
C ARG A 273 -10.00 -0.33 -4.96
N LEU A 274 -11.28 -0.02 -5.14
CA LEU A 274 -12.02 -0.24 -6.40
C LEU A 274 -11.45 0.61 -7.55
N PHE A 275 -11.23 1.90 -7.29
CA PHE A 275 -10.61 2.85 -8.24
C PHE A 275 -9.08 2.75 -8.29
N ARG A 276 -8.48 1.82 -7.53
CA ARG A 276 -7.03 1.54 -7.47
C ARG A 276 -6.16 2.75 -7.12
N ILE A 277 -6.69 3.59 -6.25
CA ILE A 277 -5.93 4.69 -5.64
C ILE A 277 -4.98 4.08 -4.61
N ASN A 278 -3.68 4.39 -4.72
CA ASN A 278 -2.66 3.96 -3.76
C ASN A 278 -2.77 4.79 -2.47
N TYR A 279 -3.83 4.57 -1.70
CA TYR A 279 -4.07 5.26 -0.43
C TYR A 279 -2.96 5.00 0.62
N PRO A 280 -2.30 3.83 0.69
CA PRO A 280 -1.17 3.65 1.60
C PRO A 280 -0.05 4.66 1.36
N PHE A 281 0.25 4.94 0.10
CA PHE A 281 1.20 5.98 -0.27
C PHE A 281 0.71 7.39 0.10
N ILE A 282 -0.56 7.72 -0.19
CA ILE A 282 -1.14 9.04 0.09
C ILE A 282 -1.13 9.35 1.60
N PHE A 283 -1.48 8.37 2.43
CA PHE A 283 -1.51 8.51 3.89
C PHE A 283 -0.16 8.23 4.57
N GLY A 284 0.88 7.87 3.81
CA GLY A 284 2.21 7.58 4.34
C GLY A 284 2.26 6.34 5.24
N PHE A 285 1.37 5.37 5.03
CA PHE A 285 1.39 4.11 5.78
C PHE A 285 2.62 3.26 5.40
N LYS A 286 3.21 2.58 6.39
CA LYS A 286 4.25 1.58 6.11
C LYS A 286 3.62 0.37 5.40
N GLU A 287 4.29 -0.14 4.38
CA GLU A 287 3.87 -1.35 3.66
C GLU A 287 3.52 -2.48 4.64
N GLY A 288 2.31 -3.03 4.55
CA GLY A 288 1.82 -4.11 5.41
C GLY A 288 1.19 -3.69 6.74
N THR A 289 1.23 -2.39 7.10
CA THR A 289 0.50 -1.85 8.28
C THR A 289 -0.86 -1.25 7.92
N GLU A 290 -1.19 -1.23 6.63
CA GLU A 290 -2.47 -0.75 6.12
C GLU A 290 -3.63 -1.60 6.63
N LEU A 291 -4.67 -0.92 7.08
CA LEU A 291 -5.91 -1.56 7.51
C LEU A 291 -6.78 -1.78 6.28
N ALA A 292 -7.14 -3.03 6.00
CA ALA A 292 -7.98 -3.34 4.85
C ALA A 292 -9.45 -2.96 5.14
N TYR A 293 -10.22 -2.58 4.12
CA TYR A 293 -11.63 -2.19 4.28
C TYR A 293 -12.46 -3.24 5.05
N ARG A 294 -12.20 -4.54 4.84
CA ARG A 294 -12.87 -5.63 5.58
C ARG A 294 -12.54 -5.65 7.07
N GLU A 295 -11.31 -5.28 7.43
CA GLU A 295 -10.85 -5.24 8.82
C GLU A 295 -11.50 -4.06 9.55
N VAL A 296 -11.57 -2.88 8.91
CA VAL A 296 -12.30 -1.72 9.42
C VAL A 296 -13.79 -2.05 9.57
N PHE A 297 -14.39 -2.65 8.54
CA PHE A 297 -15.80 -3.01 8.55
C PHE A 297 -16.11 -4.03 9.66
N LEU A 298 -15.21 -4.99 9.89
CA LEU A 298 -15.33 -5.96 10.99
C LEU A 298 -15.35 -5.26 12.35
N LEU A 299 -14.42 -4.33 12.60
CA LEU A 299 -14.38 -3.55 13.84
C LEU A 299 -15.66 -2.71 14.00
N SER A 300 -16.13 -2.07 12.93
CA SER A 300 -17.35 -1.28 12.94
C SER A 300 -18.59 -2.12 13.28
N SER A 301 -18.72 -3.31 12.68
CA SER A 301 -19.84 -4.23 12.94
C SER A 301 -19.79 -4.84 14.34
N GLY A 302 -18.59 -5.17 14.85
CA GLY A 302 -18.43 -5.65 16.22
C GLY A 302 -18.79 -4.59 17.25
N LEU A 303 -18.40 -3.33 17.01
CA LEU A 303 -18.81 -2.20 17.85
C LEU A 303 -20.33 -1.97 17.78
N ALA A 304 -20.92 -2.05 16.58
CA ALA A 304 -22.37 -1.94 16.39
C ALA A 304 -23.13 -2.98 17.22
N VAL A 305 -22.72 -4.25 17.18
CA VAL A 305 -23.33 -5.32 17.98
C VAL A 305 -23.20 -5.01 19.47
N LEU A 306 -22.01 -4.62 19.94
CA LEU A 306 -21.79 -4.30 21.35
C LEU A 306 -22.68 -3.15 21.82
N SER A 307 -22.77 -2.07 21.02
CA SER A 307 -23.62 -0.93 21.31
C SER A 307 -25.10 -1.29 21.29
N LEU A 308 -25.56 -2.08 20.31
CA LEU A 308 -26.96 -2.49 20.20
C LEU A 308 -27.38 -3.44 21.33
N VAL A 309 -26.52 -4.39 21.71
CA VAL A 309 -26.75 -5.25 22.89
C VAL A 309 -26.87 -4.39 24.15
N ALA A 310 -25.97 -3.42 24.33
CA ALA A 310 -26.03 -2.55 25.49
C ALA A 310 -27.30 -1.69 25.53
N VAL A 311 -27.76 -1.17 24.38
CA VAL A 311 -29.03 -0.45 24.27
C VAL A 311 -30.19 -1.37 24.64
N LEU A 312 -30.26 -2.56 24.04
CA LEU A 312 -31.34 -3.52 24.29
C LEU A 312 -31.38 -3.97 25.75
N SER A 313 -30.22 -4.27 26.36
CA SER A 313 -30.13 -4.62 27.78
C SER A 313 -30.51 -3.46 28.70
N ASN A 314 -30.15 -2.23 28.35
CA ASN A 314 -30.56 -1.04 29.10
C ASN A 314 -32.09 -0.84 29.02
N LEU A 315 -32.70 -0.95 27.82
CA LEU A 315 -34.15 -0.88 27.65
C LEU A 315 -34.88 -1.98 28.43
N ASP A 316 -34.40 -3.23 28.37
CA ASP A 316 -35.02 -4.37 29.04
C ASP A 316 -35.00 -4.20 30.57
N MET A 317 -33.88 -3.73 31.11
CA MET A 317 -33.64 -3.59 32.56
C MET A 317 -34.27 -2.32 33.17
N GLU A 318 -34.43 -1.23 32.40
CA GLU A 318 -35.16 -0.02 32.85
C GLU A 318 -36.67 -0.30 32.97
N MET A 319 -37.20 -1.23 32.17
CA MET A 319 -38.64 -1.46 32.03
C MET A 319 -39.20 -2.63 32.84
N ASP A 320 -38.36 -3.58 33.28
CA ASP A 320 -38.81 -4.69 34.13
C ASP A 320 -38.92 -4.27 35.61
N GLN A 321 -40.11 -4.44 36.18
CA GLN A 321 -40.44 -4.03 37.56
C GLN A 321 -39.59 -4.78 38.60
N ARG A 322 -39.09 -5.97 38.25
CA ARG A 322 -38.27 -6.85 39.11
C ARG A 322 -36.80 -6.41 39.20
N THR A 323 -36.32 -5.62 38.24
CA THR A 323 -34.92 -5.19 38.12
C THR A 323 -34.67 -3.73 38.53
N LYS A 324 -35.68 -3.02 39.06
CA LYS A 324 -35.54 -1.65 39.60
C LYS A 324 -34.43 -1.51 40.66
N SER A 325 -34.09 -2.58 41.39
CA SER A 325 -32.96 -2.59 42.34
C SER A 325 -31.59 -2.43 41.67
N PHE A 326 -31.50 -2.61 40.35
CA PHE A 326 -30.28 -2.49 39.56
C PHE A 326 -30.18 -1.18 38.77
N SER A 327 -31.03 -0.18 39.04
CA SER A 327 -31.03 1.13 38.37
C SER A 327 -29.64 1.78 38.27
N ALA A 328 -28.79 1.65 39.31
CA ALA A 328 -27.43 2.17 39.31
C ALA A 328 -26.50 1.43 38.33
N LEU A 329 -26.73 0.14 38.07
CA LEU A 329 -25.98 -0.62 37.07
C LEU A 329 -26.40 -0.24 35.65
N THR A 330 -27.69 0.05 35.42
CA THR A 330 -28.22 0.44 34.10
C THR A 330 -27.63 1.76 33.62
N GLU A 331 -27.42 2.72 34.53
CA GLU A 331 -26.77 4.01 34.25
C GLU A 331 -25.26 3.86 33.99
N LEU A 332 -24.63 2.81 34.54
CA LEU A 332 -23.21 2.52 34.36
C LEU A 332 -22.87 1.88 33.01
N VAL A 333 -23.85 1.25 32.33
CA VAL A 333 -23.63 0.57 31.03
C VAL A 333 -23.05 1.50 29.95
N PRO A 334 -23.65 2.66 29.62
CA PRO A 334 -23.08 3.56 28.61
C PRO A 334 -21.71 4.10 29.02
N LEU A 335 -21.50 4.42 30.31
CA LEU A 335 -20.20 4.84 30.82
C LEU A 335 -19.14 3.72 30.64
N GLY A 336 -19.51 2.48 30.97
CA GLY A 336 -18.67 1.30 30.78
C GLY A 336 -18.26 1.10 29.31
N LEU A 337 -19.17 1.34 28.37
CA LEU A 337 -18.86 1.31 26.93
C LEU A 337 -17.87 2.42 26.53
N ILE A 338 -18.01 3.64 27.04
CA ILE A 338 -17.05 4.73 26.79
C ILE A 338 -15.67 4.34 27.32
N ILE A 339 -15.60 3.89 28.58
CA ILE A 339 -14.35 3.46 29.23
C ILE A 339 -13.72 2.32 28.43
N PHE A 340 -14.52 1.34 27.97
CA PHE A 340 -14.05 0.23 27.15
C PHE A 340 -13.46 0.70 25.81
N LEU A 341 -14.11 1.65 25.12
CA LEU A 341 -13.59 2.21 23.86
C LEU A 341 -12.31 3.00 24.06
N LEU A 342 -12.24 3.82 25.10
CA LEU A 342 -11.04 4.58 25.45
C LEU A 342 -9.89 3.62 25.81
N ALA A 343 -10.16 2.60 26.62
CA ALA A 343 -9.18 1.59 26.98
C ALA A 343 -8.64 0.86 25.75
N ILE A 344 -9.49 0.46 24.80
CA ILE A 344 -9.03 -0.14 23.54
C ILE A 344 -8.22 0.85 22.71
N THR A 345 -8.64 2.11 22.63
CA THR A 345 -7.98 3.12 21.79
C THR A 345 -6.56 3.41 22.29
N PHE A 346 -6.39 3.62 23.59
CA PHE A 346 -5.10 3.97 24.20
C PHE A 346 -4.24 2.76 24.62
N CYS A 347 -4.73 1.55 24.44
CA CYS A 347 -4.02 0.33 24.83
C CYS A 347 -2.65 0.20 24.13
N PRO A 348 -1.54 0.07 24.88
CA PRO A 348 -0.19 -0.03 24.30
C PRO A 348 0.14 -1.43 23.73
N PHE A 349 -0.65 -2.45 24.09
CA PHE A 349 -0.46 -3.83 23.67
C PHE A 349 -0.82 -4.05 22.19
N ASN A 350 -0.28 -5.10 21.57
CA ASN A 350 -0.54 -5.50 20.18
C ASN A 350 -1.94 -6.13 19.99
N ILE A 351 -2.95 -5.58 20.67
CA ILE A 351 -4.36 -5.94 20.60
C ILE A 351 -5.01 -4.99 19.59
N ILE A 352 -5.89 -5.47 18.71
CA ILE A 352 -6.68 -4.66 17.75
C ILE A 352 -5.84 -3.59 17.02
N TYR A 353 -5.06 -4.02 16.02
CA TYR A 353 -4.41 -3.14 15.03
C TYR A 353 -3.67 -1.92 15.63
N LYS A 354 -2.70 -2.18 16.53
CA LYS A 354 -1.89 -1.17 17.23
C LYS A 354 -1.45 0.00 16.34
N SER A 355 -0.85 -0.28 15.19
CA SER A 355 -0.32 0.75 14.28
C SER A 355 -1.40 1.74 13.85
N SER A 356 -2.61 1.26 13.57
CA SER A 356 -3.74 2.08 13.13
C SER A 356 -4.30 2.93 14.27
N ARG A 357 -4.34 2.42 15.50
CA ARG A 357 -4.80 3.20 16.67
C ARG A 357 -3.85 4.35 16.99
N PHE A 358 -2.54 4.09 17.03
CA PHE A 358 -1.55 5.14 17.28
C PHE A 358 -1.51 6.16 16.13
N PHE A 359 -1.77 5.74 14.90
CA PHE A 359 -1.96 6.65 13.78
C PHE A 359 -3.16 7.58 14.01
N LEU A 360 -4.32 7.02 14.40
CA LEU A 360 -5.51 7.82 14.71
C LEU A 360 -5.27 8.80 15.86
N ILE A 361 -4.66 8.35 16.97
CA ILE A 361 -4.33 9.21 18.11
C ILE A 361 -3.41 10.36 17.67
N ARG A 362 -2.39 10.06 16.86
CA ARG A 362 -1.47 11.07 16.35
C ARG A 362 -2.19 12.09 15.47
N CYS A 363 -3.04 11.65 14.54
CA CYS A 363 -3.81 12.55 13.69
C CYS A 363 -4.77 13.43 14.51
N VAL A 364 -5.50 12.86 15.47
CA VAL A 364 -6.39 13.64 16.36
C VAL A 364 -5.59 14.66 17.17
N PHE A 365 -4.45 14.27 17.73
CA PHE A 365 -3.57 15.17 18.48
C PHE A 365 -3.03 16.31 17.60
N HIS A 366 -2.57 16.00 16.38
CA HIS A 366 -2.13 17.02 15.43
C HIS A 366 -3.27 17.96 15.00
N THR A 367 -4.50 17.46 14.84
CA THR A 367 -5.66 18.29 14.51
C THR A 367 -6.00 19.26 15.65
N ILE A 368 -5.94 18.80 16.90
CA ILE A 368 -6.17 19.66 18.07
C ILE A 368 -5.05 20.71 18.21
N CYS A 369 -3.80 20.29 17.98
CA CYS A 369 -2.64 21.16 18.02
C CYS A 369 -2.31 21.81 16.66
N ALA A 370 -3.27 21.90 15.74
CA ALA A 370 -3.05 22.40 14.38
C ALA A 370 -2.34 23.77 14.29
N PRO A 371 -2.55 24.73 15.23
CA PRO A 371 -1.81 25.99 15.21
C PRO A 371 -0.31 25.86 15.50
N LEU A 372 0.13 24.75 16.11
CA LEU A 372 1.49 24.56 16.64
C LEU A 372 2.38 23.68 15.74
N TYR A 373 1.80 23.04 14.72
CA TYR A 373 2.51 22.08 13.87
C TYR A 373 2.21 22.29 12.39
N LYS A 374 3.12 21.82 11.53
CA LYS A 374 2.89 21.80 10.09
C LYS A 374 1.82 20.76 9.76
N VAL A 375 0.69 21.23 9.24
CA VAL A 375 -0.44 20.37 8.86
C VAL A 375 -0.09 19.54 7.63
N HIS A 376 -0.22 18.22 7.75
CA HIS A 376 -0.10 17.30 6.63
C HIS A 376 -1.47 17.01 6.02
N PHE A 377 -1.49 16.50 4.78
CA PHE A 377 -2.72 16.11 4.08
C PHE A 377 -3.59 15.16 4.92
N THR A 378 -2.96 14.22 5.63
CA THR A 378 -3.65 13.24 6.51
C THR A 378 -4.45 13.92 7.61
N ASP A 379 -3.89 14.98 8.19
CA ASP A 379 -4.46 15.67 9.34
C ASP A 379 -5.63 16.55 8.87
N SER A 380 -5.47 17.24 7.73
CA SER A 380 -6.56 17.96 7.06
C SER A 380 -7.71 17.04 6.63
N PHE A 381 -7.41 15.87 6.06
CA PHE A 381 -8.42 14.91 5.66
C PHE A 381 -9.19 14.36 6.86
N MET A 382 -8.50 13.99 7.94
CA MET A 382 -9.14 13.51 9.17
C MET A 382 -9.98 14.61 9.84
N ALA A 383 -9.50 15.85 9.87
CA ALA A 383 -10.26 16.99 10.39
C ALA A 383 -11.56 17.19 9.59
N ASP A 384 -11.48 17.19 8.27
CA ASP A 384 -12.64 17.36 7.38
C ASP A 384 -13.68 16.23 7.57
N GLN A 385 -13.23 14.99 7.78
CA GLN A 385 -14.11 13.86 8.08
C GLN A 385 -14.81 14.00 9.44
N LEU A 386 -14.13 14.54 10.46
CA LEU A 386 -14.72 14.78 11.77
C LEU A 386 -15.70 15.96 11.76
N THR A 387 -15.41 17.02 11.01
CA THR A 387 -16.29 18.21 10.93
C THR A 387 -17.47 18.04 10.01
N THR A 388 -17.38 17.19 8.98
CA THR A 388 -18.49 16.94 8.04
C THR A 388 -19.59 16.05 8.63
N GLN A 389 -19.33 15.41 9.76
CA GLN A 389 -20.25 14.47 10.41
C GLN A 389 -20.97 15.05 11.64
N VAL A 390 -20.65 16.29 11.99
CA VAL A 390 -21.38 17.14 12.93
C VAL A 390 -22.30 18.05 12.12
#